data_AF-A0A0F9G7S2-F1
#
_entry.id   AF-A0A0F9G7S2-F1
#
_cell.length_a   1.000
_cell.length_b   1.000
_cell.length_c   1.000
_cell.angle_alpha   90.00
_cell.angle_beta   90.00
_cell.angle_gamma   90.00
#
_symmetry.space_group_name_H-M   'P 1'
#
loop_
_entity.id
_entity.type
_entity.pdbx_description
1 polymer ?
#
loop_
_entity_poly.entity_id
_entity_poly.type
_entity_poly.pdbx_seq_one_letter_code
_entity_poly.pdbx_strand_id
1 'polypeptide(L)'
;MKTCSIDEIRTLYVDGKFADIAKNLPHLRKAADPLIQFLMASNLLKMKDWLTEKLFTVGADPEFIMCKRGTEEVVLFSSQHTTERYKLSEAAVGADYGLLEIRTPIFTKPKELVKHMKVSLDDFMEQYEKLDILKKEAVEFNHSRQRIREQIDSEDIDYGVRFNAKEPEVWGANGGVSIEDLEVMNYTLSAYGKPMFNKPNPDIFSAGGHIHVGGAYVKMLSFDQLKALIRKIDQAVRPLCEAVETEAGKLRREIYGFPGEFRLKQYGFEYRSLSNAIFWEENSKVLSKILTIIMDTVKTFATQE
;
A
#
# COMPACT_ATOMS: atom_id res chain seq x y z
N MET A 1 -10.96 20.31 -44.84
CA MET A 1 -10.49 20.43 -43.44
C MET A 1 -10.81 19.13 -42.73
N LYS A 2 -9.83 18.43 -42.15
CA LYS A 2 -10.10 17.26 -41.30
C LYS A 2 -10.65 17.76 -39.96
N THR A 3 -11.84 17.32 -39.60
CA THR A 3 -12.42 17.54 -38.27
C THR A 3 -11.77 16.58 -37.29
N CYS A 4 -11.22 17.13 -36.20
CA CYS A 4 -10.72 16.35 -35.07
C CYS A 4 -11.90 15.95 -34.17
N SER A 5 -11.97 14.69 -33.77
CA SER A 5 -12.97 14.18 -32.83
C SER A 5 -12.69 14.63 -31.40
N ILE A 6 -13.71 14.62 -30.54
CA ILE A 6 -13.58 14.96 -29.11
C ILE A 6 -12.58 14.04 -28.39
N ASP A 7 -12.50 12.77 -28.79
CA ASP A 7 -11.59 11.81 -28.16
C ASP A 7 -10.13 12.07 -28.56
N GLU A 8 -9.87 12.47 -29.81
CA GLU A 8 -8.54 12.91 -30.23
C GLU A 8 -8.08 14.17 -29.46
N ILE A 9 -8.99 15.12 -29.20
CA ILE A 9 -8.70 16.30 -28.37
C ILE A 9 -8.35 15.90 -26.92
N ARG A 10 -9.04 14.91 -26.36
CA ARG A 10 -8.77 14.39 -25.01
C ARG A 10 -7.42 13.70 -24.91
N THR A 11 -7.09 12.82 -25.85
CA THR A 11 -5.78 12.14 -25.90
C THR A 11 -4.64 13.15 -25.97
N LEU A 12 -4.77 14.18 -26.81
CA LEU A 12 -3.75 15.24 -26.93
C LEU A 12 -3.56 16.06 -25.65
N TYR A 13 -4.60 16.19 -24.82
CA TYR A 13 -4.54 16.88 -23.53
C TYR A 13 -3.83 16.05 -22.46
N VAL A 14 -4.12 14.74 -22.39
CA VAL A 14 -3.50 13.82 -21.42
C VAL A 14 -2.00 13.68 -21.67
N ASP A 15 -1.58 13.66 -22.94
CA ASP A 15 -0.17 13.52 -23.32
C ASP A 15 0.68 14.79 -23.14
N GLY A 16 0.10 15.89 -22.63
CA GLY A 16 0.81 17.17 -22.42
C GLY A 16 1.21 17.91 -23.72
N LYS A 17 0.88 17.37 -24.90
CA LYS A 17 1.23 17.93 -26.23
C LYS A 17 0.24 18.97 -26.74
N PHE A 18 -0.85 19.21 -26.03
CA PHE A 18 -1.91 20.13 -26.45
C PHE A 18 -1.41 21.57 -26.63
N ALA A 19 -0.49 22.02 -25.78
CA ALA A 19 0.06 23.38 -25.84
C ALA A 19 0.85 23.64 -27.14
N ASP A 20 1.57 22.63 -27.64
CA ASP A 20 2.38 22.74 -28.86
C ASP A 20 1.52 22.68 -30.14
N ILE A 21 0.41 21.95 -30.11
CA ILE A 21 -0.56 21.88 -31.21
C ILE A 21 -1.41 23.16 -31.25
N ALA A 22 -1.88 23.66 -30.10
CA ALA A 22 -2.68 24.87 -29.99
C ALA A 22 -1.93 26.13 -30.46
N LYS A 23 -0.59 26.16 -30.34
CA LYS A 23 0.26 27.24 -30.90
C LYS A 23 0.13 27.37 -32.43
N ASN A 24 -0.06 26.25 -33.13
CA ASN A 24 -0.05 26.22 -34.59
C ASN A 24 -1.43 26.32 -35.24
N LEU A 25 -2.51 26.32 -34.45
CA LEU A 25 -3.90 26.34 -34.95
C LEU A 25 -4.75 27.38 -34.19
N PRO A 26 -4.61 28.69 -34.50
CA PRO A 26 -5.24 29.77 -33.73
C PRO A 26 -6.78 29.74 -33.71
N HIS A 27 -7.42 29.08 -34.68
CA HIS A 27 -8.87 28.87 -34.71
C HIS A 27 -9.35 27.79 -33.74
N LEU A 28 -8.51 26.77 -33.45
CA LEU A 28 -8.80 25.81 -32.40
C LEU A 28 -8.72 26.45 -31.02
N ARG A 29 -7.87 27.47 -30.83
CA ARG A 29 -7.76 28.19 -29.55
C ARG A 29 -9.07 28.89 -29.15
N LYS A 30 -9.72 29.57 -30.09
CA LYS A 30 -11.04 30.22 -29.85
C LYS A 30 -12.17 29.23 -29.52
N ALA A 31 -12.11 28.01 -30.06
CA ALA A 31 -13.09 26.96 -29.77
C ALA A 31 -12.73 26.14 -28.53
N ALA A 32 -11.44 25.99 -28.24
CA ALA A 32 -10.91 25.27 -27.10
C ALA A 32 -11.01 26.09 -25.82
N ASP A 33 -10.89 27.42 -25.84
CA ASP A 33 -10.95 28.24 -24.62
C ASP A 33 -12.27 28.04 -23.84
N PRO A 34 -13.47 28.07 -24.46
CA PRO A 34 -14.71 27.74 -23.76
C PRO A 34 -14.80 26.29 -23.30
N LEU A 35 -14.23 25.34 -24.07
CA LEU A 35 -14.23 23.92 -23.71
C LEU A 35 -13.24 23.63 -22.57
N ILE A 36 -12.09 24.29 -22.54
CA ILE A 36 -11.09 24.24 -21.47
C ILE A 36 -11.67 24.91 -20.23
N GLN A 37 -12.32 26.07 -20.36
CA GLN A 37 -13.00 26.70 -19.23
C GLN A 37 -14.18 25.86 -18.73
N PHE A 38 -14.93 25.20 -19.62
CA PHE A 38 -15.99 24.27 -19.24
C PHE A 38 -15.43 22.99 -18.61
N LEU A 39 -14.33 22.44 -19.12
CA LEU A 39 -13.65 21.28 -18.55
C LEU A 39 -13.05 21.63 -17.20
N MET A 40 -12.44 22.81 -17.04
CA MET A 40 -11.93 23.35 -15.78
C MET A 40 -13.06 23.65 -14.80
N ALA A 41 -14.17 24.24 -15.23
CA ALA A 41 -15.34 24.50 -14.39
C ALA A 41 -16.07 23.21 -14.00
N SER A 42 -16.16 22.24 -14.92
CA SER A 42 -16.69 20.90 -14.65
C SER A 42 -15.74 20.09 -13.76
N ASN A 43 -14.43 20.30 -13.86
CA ASN A 43 -13.44 19.75 -12.94
C ASN A 43 -13.50 20.47 -11.59
N LEU A 44 -13.84 21.76 -11.52
CA LEU A 44 -14.07 22.50 -10.26
C LEU A 44 -15.36 22.07 -9.55
N LEU A 45 -16.43 21.79 -10.30
CA LEU A 45 -17.68 21.23 -9.77
C LEU A 45 -17.49 19.77 -9.36
N LYS A 46 -16.78 18.96 -10.17
CA LYS A 46 -16.31 17.62 -9.78
C LYS A 46 -15.35 17.70 -8.60
N MET A 47 -14.54 18.74 -8.47
CA MET A 47 -13.69 18.99 -7.29
C MET A 47 -14.56 19.27 -6.06
N LYS A 48 -15.71 19.93 -6.20
CA LYS A 48 -16.64 20.18 -5.09
C LYS A 48 -17.34 18.89 -4.62
N ASP A 49 -17.74 18.04 -5.54
CA ASP A 49 -18.29 16.71 -5.22
C ASP A 49 -17.18 15.71 -4.81
N TRP A 50 -15.94 15.86 -5.30
CA TRP A 50 -14.73 15.17 -4.84
C TRP A 50 -14.23 15.65 -3.47
N LEU A 51 -14.51 16.90 -3.10
CA LEU A 51 -14.30 17.37 -1.74
C LEU A 51 -15.30 16.69 -0.78
N THR A 52 -16.40 16.14 -1.31
CA THR A 52 -17.39 15.36 -0.55
C THR A 52 -17.21 13.82 -0.65
N GLU A 53 -16.58 13.29 -1.69
CA GLU A 53 -16.09 11.91 -1.74
C GLU A 53 -14.76 11.80 -1.01
N LYS A 54 -14.73 11.05 0.12
CA LYS A 54 -13.55 10.57 0.87
C LYS A 54 -12.19 11.07 0.35
N LEU A 55 -11.90 12.38 0.51
CA LEU A 55 -10.70 13.05 -0.03
C LEU A 55 -9.42 12.30 0.28
N PHE A 56 -9.42 11.67 1.45
CA PHE A 56 -8.32 10.93 2.01
C PHE A 56 -8.87 9.66 2.64
N THR A 57 -8.29 8.52 2.25
CA THR A 57 -8.58 7.23 2.84
C THR A 57 -7.30 6.62 3.38
N VAL A 58 -7.42 5.96 4.53
CA VAL A 58 -6.37 5.16 5.10
C VAL A 58 -6.80 3.69 5.18
N GLY A 59 -5.88 2.82 4.82
CA GLY A 59 -5.94 1.38 5.07
C GLY A 59 -4.62 0.92 5.69
N ALA A 60 -4.58 -0.30 6.16
CA ALA A 60 -3.35 -0.94 6.61
C ALA A 60 -3.44 -2.45 6.40
N ASP A 61 -2.29 -3.03 6.06
CA ASP A 61 -2.13 -4.47 5.92
C ASP A 61 -1.04 -4.93 6.90
N PRO A 62 -1.35 -5.12 8.20
CA PRO A 62 -0.43 -5.74 9.13
C PRO A 62 -0.20 -7.22 8.76
N GLU A 63 1.05 -7.67 8.90
CA GLU A 63 1.39 -9.09 8.71
C GLU A 63 1.85 -9.66 10.07
N PHE A 64 1.24 -10.73 10.56
CA PHE A 64 1.56 -11.34 11.85
C PHE A 64 2.17 -12.72 11.64
N ILE A 65 3.18 -13.08 12.43
CA ILE A 65 3.67 -14.46 12.45
C ILE A 65 2.82 -15.25 13.43
N MET A 66 2.28 -16.39 12.98
CA MET A 66 1.45 -17.23 13.84
C MET A 66 2.26 -18.36 14.44
N CYS A 67 2.06 -18.63 15.73
CA CYS A 67 2.66 -19.78 16.41
C CYS A 67 1.61 -20.61 17.12
N LYS A 68 1.99 -21.83 17.51
CA LYS A 68 1.16 -22.67 18.39
C LYS A 68 1.12 -22.07 19.79
N ARG A 69 -0.08 -21.98 20.36
CA ARG A 69 -0.33 -21.34 21.65
C ARG A 69 0.57 -21.89 22.75
N GLY A 70 1.21 -20.98 23.47
CA GLY A 70 2.15 -21.30 24.55
C GLY A 70 3.52 -21.80 24.08
N THR A 71 3.83 -21.66 22.79
CA THR A 71 5.11 -22.08 22.20
C THR A 71 5.64 -21.02 21.22
N GLU A 72 6.89 -21.17 20.77
CA GLU A 72 7.45 -20.41 19.64
C GLU A 72 7.42 -21.19 18.31
N GLU A 73 6.70 -22.32 18.28
CA GLU A 73 6.58 -23.17 17.09
C GLU A 73 5.68 -22.47 16.06
N VAL A 74 6.28 -22.00 14.96
CA VAL A 74 5.56 -21.26 13.92
C VAL A 74 4.68 -22.20 13.10
N VAL A 75 3.47 -21.74 12.83
CA VAL A 75 2.47 -22.48 12.06
C VAL A 75 2.47 -21.98 10.62
N LEU A 76 2.77 -22.88 9.69
CA LEU A 76 2.69 -22.60 8.27
C LEU A 76 1.27 -22.85 7.77
N PHE A 77 0.69 -21.87 7.09
CA PHE A 77 -0.58 -22.01 6.40
C PHE A 77 -0.33 -22.58 5.01
N SER A 78 -1.03 -23.66 4.62
CA SER A 78 -0.97 -24.17 3.26
C SER A 78 -1.74 -23.24 2.32
N SER A 79 -1.23 -23.04 1.10
CA SER A 79 -1.85 -22.20 0.06
C SER A 79 -3.26 -22.65 -0.36
N GLN A 80 -3.69 -23.86 0.02
CA GLN A 80 -5.05 -24.33 -0.23
C GLN A 80 -6.07 -23.74 0.74
N HIS A 81 -5.64 -23.23 1.90
CA HIS A 81 -6.50 -22.49 2.85
C HIS A 81 -6.48 -20.97 2.64
N THR A 82 -5.63 -20.45 1.73
CA THR A 82 -5.43 -19.00 1.53
C THR A 82 -6.42 -18.39 0.54
N THR A 83 -7.15 -19.23 -0.23
CA THR A 83 -8.17 -18.79 -1.18
C THR A 83 -9.57 -18.71 -0.59
N GLU A 84 -9.81 -19.33 0.56
CA GLU A 84 -11.03 -19.07 1.34
C GLU A 84 -10.86 -17.71 2.00
N ARG A 85 -11.34 -16.65 1.34
CA ARG A 85 -11.50 -15.35 1.98
C ARG A 85 -12.43 -15.53 3.17
N TYR A 86 -11.88 -15.71 4.36
CA TYR A 86 -12.64 -15.70 5.59
C TYR A 86 -13.24 -14.29 5.71
N LYS A 87 -14.57 -14.20 5.60
CA LYS A 87 -15.30 -12.96 5.89
C LYS A 87 -15.35 -12.78 7.40
N LEU A 88 -14.22 -12.44 8.01
CA LEU A 88 -14.17 -11.94 9.37
C LEU A 88 -14.52 -10.46 9.31
N SER A 89 -15.64 -10.05 9.91
CA SER A 89 -16.05 -8.65 10.13
C SER A 89 -15.88 -7.62 8.99
N GLU A 90 -15.78 -8.05 7.71
CA GLU A 90 -15.47 -7.29 6.48
C GLU A 90 -13.98 -7.14 6.10
N ALA A 91 -13.03 -7.63 6.90
CA ALA A 91 -11.63 -7.76 6.54
C ALA A 91 -11.38 -9.01 5.69
N ALA A 92 -10.37 -8.95 4.81
CA ALA A 92 -9.88 -10.13 4.13
C ALA A 92 -8.60 -10.60 4.82
N VAL A 93 -8.61 -11.82 5.35
CA VAL A 93 -7.41 -12.45 5.89
C VAL A 93 -6.75 -13.26 4.78
N GLY A 94 -5.49 -12.93 4.50
CA GLY A 94 -4.59 -13.75 3.68
C GLY A 94 -3.59 -14.44 4.57
N ALA A 95 -3.12 -15.62 4.16
CA ALA A 95 -1.94 -16.20 4.76
C ALA A 95 -0.90 -16.50 3.68
N ASP A 96 0.36 -16.20 3.94
CA ASP A 96 1.46 -16.52 3.03
C ASP A 96 2.61 -17.11 3.85
N TYR A 97 2.85 -18.42 3.71
CA TYR A 97 3.96 -19.14 4.32
C TYR A 97 4.20 -18.86 5.83
N GLY A 98 3.13 -18.78 6.62
CA GLY A 98 3.19 -18.56 8.08
C GLY A 98 2.99 -17.11 8.54
N LEU A 99 2.89 -16.18 7.59
CA LEU A 99 2.39 -14.83 7.84
C LEU A 99 0.87 -14.78 7.67
N LEU A 100 0.21 -14.12 8.61
CA LEU A 100 -1.18 -13.73 8.59
C LEU A 100 -1.27 -12.26 8.20
N GLU A 101 -1.73 -11.97 6.98
CA GLU A 101 -1.98 -10.61 6.52
C GLU A 101 -3.45 -10.25 6.75
N ILE A 102 -3.73 -9.19 7.52
CA ILE A 102 -5.09 -8.67 7.68
C ILE A 102 -5.29 -7.50 6.75
N ARG A 103 -6.03 -7.70 5.66
CA ARG A 103 -6.34 -6.62 4.72
C ARG A 103 -7.56 -5.86 5.19
N THR A 104 -7.34 -4.61 5.58
CA THR A 104 -8.42 -3.76 6.08
C THR A 104 -9.14 -3.05 4.93
N PRO A 105 -10.45 -2.79 5.06
CA PRO A 105 -11.14 -1.89 4.16
C PRO A 105 -10.61 -0.45 4.33
N ILE A 106 -10.97 0.42 3.39
CA ILE A 106 -10.56 1.82 3.41
C ILE A 106 -11.44 2.65 4.36
N PHE A 107 -10.79 3.41 5.25
CA PHE A 107 -11.46 4.28 6.23
C PHE A 107 -11.14 5.75 6.00
N THR A 108 -12.08 6.63 6.37
CA THR A 108 -11.84 8.08 6.45
C THR A 108 -11.49 8.54 7.86
N LYS A 109 -11.60 7.66 8.86
CA LYS A 109 -11.30 7.98 10.26
C LYS A 109 -10.30 6.95 10.80
N PRO A 110 -9.12 7.39 11.29
CA PRO A 110 -8.10 6.52 11.86
C PRO A 110 -8.61 5.58 12.95
N LYS A 111 -9.48 6.10 13.84
CA LYS A 111 -10.04 5.32 14.94
C LYS A 111 -10.94 4.17 14.48
N GLU A 112 -11.63 4.34 13.36
CA GLU A 112 -12.48 3.29 12.78
C GLU A 112 -11.60 2.17 12.20
N LEU A 113 -10.51 2.52 11.51
CA LEU A 113 -9.51 1.56 11.03
C LEU A 113 -8.90 0.74 12.18
N VAL A 114 -8.40 1.39 13.23
CA VAL A 114 -7.81 0.67 14.38
C VAL A 114 -8.83 -0.21 15.09
N LYS A 115 -10.07 0.26 15.24
CA LYS A 115 -11.15 -0.55 15.82
C LYS A 115 -11.42 -1.77 14.95
N HIS A 116 -11.50 -1.60 13.64
CA HIS A 116 -11.76 -2.69 12.71
C HIS A 116 -10.64 -3.73 12.73
N MET A 117 -9.38 -3.29 12.67
CA MET A 117 -8.21 -4.17 12.80
C MET A 117 -8.28 -5.03 14.05
N LYS A 118 -8.61 -4.42 15.19
CA LYS A 118 -8.75 -5.15 16.46
C LYS A 118 -9.86 -6.20 16.38
N VAL A 119 -11.05 -5.84 15.89
CA VAL A 119 -12.16 -6.79 15.76
C VAL A 119 -11.78 -7.95 14.83
N SER A 120 -11.18 -7.67 13.67
CA SER A 120 -10.76 -8.73 12.74
C SER A 120 -9.69 -9.64 13.32
N LEU A 121 -8.77 -9.11 14.11
CA LEU A 121 -7.77 -9.89 14.81
C LEU A 121 -8.40 -10.75 15.92
N ASP A 122 -9.28 -10.16 16.74
CA ASP A 122 -9.98 -10.85 17.81
C ASP A 122 -10.84 -12.01 17.24
N ASP A 123 -11.61 -11.75 16.17
CA ASP A 123 -12.41 -12.77 15.47
C ASP A 123 -11.54 -13.93 14.96
N PHE A 124 -10.37 -13.60 14.38
CA PHE A 124 -9.42 -14.61 13.91
C PHE A 124 -8.87 -15.44 15.08
N MET A 125 -8.46 -14.79 16.17
CA MET A 125 -7.90 -15.47 17.34
C MET A 125 -8.94 -16.35 18.07
N GLU A 126 -10.23 -15.97 18.03
CA GLU A 126 -11.33 -16.80 18.53
C GLU A 126 -11.53 -18.06 17.68
N GLN A 127 -11.50 -17.92 16.36
CA GLN A 127 -11.63 -19.06 15.44
C GLN A 127 -10.47 -20.05 15.55
N TYR A 128 -9.26 -19.56 15.86
CA TYR A 128 -8.04 -20.36 15.95
C TYR A 128 -7.50 -20.42 17.38
N GLU A 129 -8.29 -20.97 18.31
CA GLU A 129 -7.96 -21.08 19.74
C GLU A 129 -6.66 -21.86 20.08
N LYS A 130 -6.03 -22.52 19.09
CA LYS A 130 -4.75 -23.21 19.28
C LYS A 130 -3.55 -22.39 18.83
N LEU A 131 -3.80 -21.21 18.25
CA LEU A 131 -2.78 -20.31 17.76
C LEU A 131 -2.58 -19.13 18.72
N ASP A 132 -1.43 -18.48 18.56
CA ASP A 132 -1.06 -17.22 19.18
C ASP A 132 -0.25 -16.38 18.18
N ILE A 133 -0.17 -15.07 18.41
CA ILE A 133 0.65 -14.17 17.62
C ILE A 133 2.07 -14.19 18.19
N LEU A 134 3.03 -14.60 17.37
CA LEU A 134 4.43 -14.46 17.72
C LEU A 134 4.82 -12.99 17.59
N LYS A 135 4.87 -12.26 18.72
CA LYS A 135 5.30 -10.85 18.79
C LYS A 135 6.81 -10.69 18.60
N LYS A 136 7.27 -11.10 17.42
CA LYS A 136 8.65 -10.94 16.95
C LYS A 136 8.63 -10.17 15.63
N GLU A 137 9.69 -9.42 15.38
CA GLU A 137 9.82 -8.73 14.09
C GLU A 137 10.18 -9.74 12.99
N ALA A 138 9.80 -9.45 11.75
CA ALA A 138 10.00 -10.34 10.61
C ALA A 138 11.43 -10.86 10.48
N VAL A 139 12.39 -9.97 10.72
CA VAL A 139 13.82 -10.26 10.57
C VAL A 139 14.29 -11.33 11.56
N GLU A 140 13.70 -11.37 12.77
CA GLU A 140 14.00 -12.42 13.76
C GLU A 140 13.50 -13.77 13.27
N PHE A 141 12.39 -13.75 12.53
CA PHE A 141 11.83 -14.94 11.91
C PHE A 141 12.60 -15.40 10.68
N ASN A 142 13.23 -14.51 9.91
CA ASN A 142 13.99 -14.91 8.73
C ASN A 142 15.19 -15.81 9.06
N HIS A 143 15.83 -15.60 10.20
CA HIS A 143 16.84 -16.53 10.71
C HIS A 143 16.26 -17.90 11.06
N SER A 144 15.02 -17.94 11.57
CA SER A 144 14.30 -19.18 11.86
C SER A 144 13.80 -19.87 10.60
N ARG A 145 13.45 -19.13 9.53
CA ARG A 145 13.01 -19.68 8.24
C ARG A 145 14.11 -20.47 7.55
N GLN A 146 15.35 -19.99 7.59
CA GLN A 146 16.46 -20.76 7.03
C GLN A 146 16.51 -22.16 7.67
N ARG A 147 16.30 -22.24 8.99
CA ARG A 147 16.23 -23.52 9.71
C ARG A 147 14.96 -24.33 9.37
N ILE A 148 13.80 -23.68 9.28
CA ILE A 148 12.54 -24.34 8.90
C ILE A 148 12.62 -24.90 7.49
N ARG A 149 13.24 -24.17 6.55
CA ARG A 149 13.47 -24.64 5.19
C ARG A 149 14.46 -25.77 5.14
N GLU A 150 15.57 -25.68 5.87
CA GLU A 150 16.50 -26.80 6.05
C GLU A 150 15.80 -28.04 6.64
N GLN A 151 14.83 -27.87 7.55
CA GLN A 151 13.99 -28.95 8.07
C GLN A 151 13.02 -29.50 7.01
N ILE A 152 12.28 -28.65 6.31
CA ILE A 152 11.35 -29.03 5.24
C ILE A 152 12.07 -29.71 4.07
N ASP A 153 13.27 -29.26 3.70
CA ASP A 153 14.08 -29.87 2.65
C ASP A 153 14.70 -31.20 3.13
N SER A 154 14.80 -31.43 4.44
CA SER A 154 15.34 -32.66 5.04
C SER A 154 14.30 -33.74 5.32
N GLU A 155 13.05 -33.34 5.57
CA GLU A 155 11.92 -34.23 5.70
C GLU A 155 11.27 -34.31 4.32
N ASP A 156 11.38 -35.45 3.63
CA ASP A 156 10.91 -35.71 2.25
C ASP A 156 9.36 -35.66 2.15
N ILE A 157 8.78 -34.53 2.54
CA ILE A 157 7.35 -34.26 2.66
C ILE A 157 6.93 -33.60 1.35
N ASP A 158 6.37 -34.42 0.46
CA ASP A 158 5.74 -33.95 -0.76
C ASP A 158 4.49 -33.11 -0.42
N TYR A 159 4.67 -31.80 -0.34
CA TYR A 159 3.58 -30.84 -0.13
C TYR A 159 2.70 -30.61 -1.37
N GLY A 160 2.92 -31.32 -2.50
CA GLY A 160 2.12 -31.14 -3.72
C GLY A 160 2.23 -29.74 -4.33
N VAL A 161 3.21 -28.93 -3.90
CA VAL A 161 3.46 -27.59 -4.44
C VAL A 161 4.21 -27.72 -5.76
N ARG A 162 3.47 -27.92 -6.84
CA ARG A 162 3.98 -27.65 -8.18
C ARG A 162 3.95 -26.13 -8.39
N PHE A 163 5.14 -25.51 -8.49
CA PHE A 163 5.28 -24.14 -8.97
C PHE A 163 4.79 -24.06 -10.42
N ASN A 164 3.50 -23.80 -10.62
CA ASN A 164 3.04 -23.23 -11.87
C ASN A 164 3.22 -21.72 -11.76
N ALA A 165 4.38 -21.25 -12.21
CA ALA A 165 4.59 -19.85 -12.56
C ALA A 165 3.75 -19.50 -13.79
N LYS A 166 2.43 -19.59 -13.68
CA LYS A 166 1.54 -18.86 -14.58
C LYS A 166 1.23 -17.55 -13.89
N GLU A 167 1.76 -16.48 -14.46
CA GLU A 167 1.43 -15.11 -14.12
C GLU A 167 -0.09 -14.98 -13.95
N PRO A 168 -0.58 -14.36 -12.86
CA PRO A 168 -2.01 -14.16 -12.69
C PRO A 168 -2.53 -13.29 -13.84
N GLU A 169 -3.58 -13.76 -14.52
CA GLU A 169 -4.32 -12.97 -15.50
C GLU A 169 -4.74 -11.65 -14.87
N VAL A 170 -4.15 -10.56 -15.38
CA VAL A 170 -4.38 -9.19 -14.93
C VAL A 170 -5.84 -8.84 -15.20
N TRP A 171 -6.61 -8.61 -14.13
CA TRP A 171 -7.97 -8.08 -14.22
C TRP A 171 -7.95 -6.71 -14.88
N GLY A 172 -8.68 -6.59 -15.98
CA GLY A 172 -8.69 -5.42 -16.86
C GLY A 172 -9.01 -4.11 -16.13
N ALA A 173 -8.02 -3.22 -16.10
CA ALA A 173 -8.24 -1.81 -15.86
C ALA A 173 -8.68 -1.17 -17.19
N ASN A 174 -9.97 -0.89 -17.31
CA ASN A 174 -10.50 0.02 -18.32
C ASN A 174 -9.96 1.42 -18.04
N GLY A 175 -8.77 1.72 -18.55
CA GLY A 175 -8.13 3.03 -18.45
C GLY A 175 -6.62 2.94 -18.54
N GLY A 176 -6.08 2.80 -19.76
CA GLY A 176 -4.78 3.34 -20.21
C GLY A 176 -3.55 3.30 -19.29
N VAL A 177 -3.37 2.31 -18.42
CA VAL A 177 -2.11 2.09 -17.70
C VAL A 177 -1.26 1.14 -18.54
N SER A 178 -0.06 1.55 -18.95
CA SER A 178 0.84 0.69 -19.73
C SER A 178 1.37 -0.46 -18.86
N ILE A 179 1.83 -1.56 -19.47
CA ILE A 179 2.46 -2.68 -18.73
C ILE A 179 3.69 -2.19 -17.95
N GLU A 180 4.42 -1.22 -18.49
CA GLU A 180 5.56 -0.57 -17.85
C GLU A 180 5.13 0.20 -16.58
N ASP A 181 3.95 0.84 -16.60
CA ASP A 181 3.38 1.49 -15.41
C ASP A 181 2.93 0.46 -14.35
N LEU A 182 2.44 -0.73 -14.77
CA LEU A 182 2.07 -1.82 -13.85
C LEU A 182 3.29 -2.44 -13.16
N GLU A 183 4.41 -2.56 -13.87
CA GLU A 183 5.69 -2.97 -13.27
C GLU A 183 6.15 -1.96 -12.21
N VAL A 184 6.09 -0.65 -12.51
CA VAL A 184 6.40 0.43 -11.56
C VAL A 184 5.52 0.38 -10.30
N MET A 185 4.25 -0.05 -10.41
CA MET A 185 3.33 -0.19 -9.26
C MET A 185 3.71 -1.30 -8.27
N ASN A 186 4.68 -2.17 -8.59
CA ASN A 186 5.16 -3.20 -7.67
C ASN A 186 6.55 -2.90 -7.09
N TYR A 187 7.30 -1.97 -7.68
CA TYR A 187 8.55 -1.51 -7.13
C TYR A 187 8.33 -0.59 -5.94
N THR A 188 9.08 -0.83 -4.86
CA THR A 188 9.32 0.19 -3.85
C THR A 188 9.97 1.39 -4.54
N LEU A 189 9.74 2.60 -4.06
CA LEU A 189 10.35 3.85 -4.52
C LEU A 189 10.83 4.63 -3.29
N SER A 190 11.88 5.43 -3.44
CA SER A 190 12.40 6.28 -2.35
C SER A 190 12.09 7.75 -2.61
N ALA A 191 11.41 8.40 -1.68
CA ALA A 191 11.20 9.84 -1.72
C ALA A 191 12.52 10.61 -1.58
N TYR A 192 13.58 10.01 -1.03
CA TYR A 192 14.90 10.64 -0.88
C TYR A 192 15.88 10.32 -2.02
N GLY A 193 15.46 9.56 -3.04
CA GLY A 193 16.30 9.24 -4.19
C GLY A 193 17.48 8.32 -3.88
N LYS A 194 17.43 7.56 -2.77
CA LYS A 194 18.44 6.56 -2.47
C LYS A 194 18.33 5.37 -3.43
N PRO A 195 19.46 4.77 -3.87
CA PRO A 195 19.42 3.54 -4.62
C PRO A 195 18.73 2.46 -3.79
N MET A 196 17.78 1.78 -4.42
CA MET A 196 16.99 0.74 -3.78
C MET A 196 17.85 -0.51 -3.61
N PHE A 197 17.63 -1.24 -2.51
CA PHE A 197 18.14 -2.60 -2.42
C PHE A 197 17.37 -3.46 -3.42
N ASN A 198 17.91 -3.53 -4.64
CA ASN A 198 17.25 -4.06 -5.84
C ASN A 198 17.20 -5.58 -5.94
N LYS A 199 17.41 -6.30 -4.84
CA LYS A 199 17.13 -7.73 -4.80
C LYS A 199 16.15 -7.97 -3.67
N PRO A 200 14.83 -8.11 -3.96
CA PRO A 200 14.00 -8.91 -3.08
C PRO A 200 14.76 -10.21 -2.84
N ASN A 201 15.24 -10.40 -1.61
CA ASN A 201 15.71 -11.70 -1.24
C ASN A 201 14.44 -12.53 -1.06
N PRO A 202 14.13 -13.50 -1.95
CA PRO A 202 12.91 -14.31 -1.84
C PRO A 202 12.85 -15.09 -0.51
N ASP A 203 13.99 -15.18 0.18
CA ASP A 203 14.13 -15.88 1.44
C ASP A 203 13.76 -15.03 2.66
N ILE A 204 13.58 -13.71 2.50
CA ILE A 204 13.34 -12.78 3.61
C ILE A 204 11.91 -12.27 3.59
N PHE A 205 11.11 -12.72 4.56
CA PHE A 205 9.83 -12.12 4.90
C PHE A 205 10.05 -10.73 5.44
N SER A 206 9.35 -9.79 4.85
CA SER A 206 9.40 -8.42 5.30
C SER A 206 8.67 -8.19 6.61
N ALA A 207 7.58 -8.93 6.84
CA ALA A 207 6.48 -8.77 7.82
C ALA A 207 6.02 -7.34 8.09
N GLY A 208 6.91 -6.35 8.21
CA GLY A 208 6.82 -4.89 8.06
C GLY A 208 5.49 -4.13 8.13
N GLY A 209 4.42 -4.64 7.52
CA GLY A 209 3.14 -3.97 7.39
C GLY A 209 3.27 -2.65 6.65
N HIS A 210 2.15 -2.10 6.24
CA HIS A 210 2.18 -0.83 5.51
C HIS A 210 0.85 -0.10 5.65
N ILE A 211 0.89 1.23 5.53
CA ILE A 211 -0.30 2.06 5.54
C ILE A 211 -0.64 2.44 4.11
N HIS A 212 -1.86 2.16 3.69
CA HIS A 212 -2.39 2.59 2.41
C HIS A 212 -2.87 4.02 2.56
N VAL A 213 -2.35 4.92 1.72
CA VAL A 213 -2.81 6.30 1.65
C VAL A 213 -3.39 6.51 0.27
N GLY A 214 -4.70 6.69 0.24
CA GLY A 214 -5.44 6.87 -0.99
C GLY A 214 -6.33 8.10 -0.95
N GLY A 215 -6.99 8.32 -2.08
CA GLY A 215 -7.92 9.42 -2.23
C GLY A 215 -7.71 10.13 -3.55
N ALA A 216 -8.75 10.83 -3.95
CA ALA A 216 -8.84 11.49 -5.24
C ALA A 216 -7.69 12.51 -5.42
N TYR A 217 -7.41 13.29 -4.37
CA TYR A 217 -6.28 14.24 -4.32
C TYR A 217 -4.92 13.56 -4.51
N VAL A 218 -4.65 12.47 -3.78
CA VAL A 218 -3.35 11.78 -3.82
C VAL A 218 -3.02 11.27 -5.22
N LYS A 219 -4.03 10.80 -5.96
CA LYS A 219 -3.87 10.32 -7.34
C LYS A 219 -3.54 11.43 -8.36
N MET A 220 -3.87 12.68 -8.03
CA MET A 220 -3.62 13.83 -8.91
C MET A 220 -2.24 14.46 -8.71
N LEU A 221 -1.52 14.06 -7.66
CA LEU A 221 -0.20 14.59 -7.40
C LEU A 221 0.76 14.18 -8.52
N SER A 222 1.52 15.15 -9.03
CA SER A 222 2.72 14.83 -9.79
C SER A 222 3.70 14.02 -8.93
N PHE A 223 4.60 13.29 -9.58
CA PHE A 223 5.57 12.47 -8.85
C PHE A 223 6.45 13.29 -7.88
N ASP A 224 6.80 14.53 -8.22
CA ASP A 224 7.55 15.42 -7.33
C ASP A 224 6.74 15.89 -6.13
N GLN A 225 5.46 16.23 -6.33
CA GLN A 225 4.54 16.57 -5.24
C GLN A 225 4.31 15.38 -4.32
N LEU A 226 4.16 14.17 -4.88
CA LEU A 226 4.02 12.95 -4.10
C LEU A 226 5.26 12.68 -3.25
N LYS A 227 6.47 12.81 -3.80
CA LYS A 227 7.72 12.72 -3.01
C LYS A 227 7.77 13.77 -1.90
N ALA A 228 7.35 15.01 -2.18
CA ALA A 228 7.30 16.06 -1.17
C ALA A 228 6.31 15.74 -0.04
N LEU A 229 5.13 15.21 -0.37
CA LEU A 229 4.14 14.73 0.59
C LEU A 229 4.72 13.60 1.46
N ILE A 230 5.35 12.61 0.85
CA ILE A 230 5.91 11.45 1.56
C ILE A 230 7.04 11.87 2.50
N ARG A 231 7.90 12.81 2.11
CA ARG A 231 8.93 13.37 3.01
C ARG A 231 8.30 14.07 4.21
N LYS A 232 7.21 14.81 4.03
CA LYS A 232 6.49 15.47 5.14
C LYS A 232 5.86 14.43 6.07
N ILE A 233 5.25 13.37 5.51
CA ILE A 233 4.73 12.25 6.28
C ILE A 233 5.87 11.61 7.09
N ASP A 234 6.96 11.23 6.43
CA ASP A 234 8.11 10.57 7.06
C ASP A 234 8.68 11.41 8.22
N GLN A 235 8.93 12.70 8.00
CA GLN A 235 9.38 13.62 9.05
C GLN A 235 8.46 13.65 10.27
N ALA A 236 7.13 13.57 10.06
CA ALA A 236 6.15 13.68 11.12
C ALA A 236 5.93 12.35 11.87
N VAL A 237 5.97 11.22 11.18
CA VAL A 237 5.67 9.90 11.77
C VAL A 237 6.91 9.19 12.30
N ARG A 238 8.09 9.47 11.75
CA ARG A 238 9.34 8.76 12.08
C ARG A 238 9.66 8.71 13.57
N PRO A 239 9.55 9.81 14.36
CA PRO A 239 9.81 9.74 15.79
C PRO A 239 8.89 8.77 16.54
N LEU A 240 7.64 8.61 16.08
CA LEU A 240 6.69 7.66 16.68
C LEU A 240 7.00 6.22 16.27
N CYS A 241 7.49 6.02 15.05
CA CYS A 241 7.90 4.70 14.57
C CYS A 241 9.14 4.23 15.35
N GLU A 242 10.15 5.09 15.48
CA GLU A 242 11.39 4.79 16.20
C GLU A 242 11.16 4.55 17.71
N ALA A 243 10.10 5.12 18.29
CA ALA A 243 9.75 4.90 19.68
C ALA A 243 9.21 3.49 19.99
N VAL A 244 8.69 2.77 18.98
CA VAL A 244 8.13 1.42 19.12
C VAL A 244 8.92 0.35 18.36
N GLU A 245 9.92 0.76 17.60
CA GLU A 245 10.76 -0.13 16.80
C GLU A 245 11.74 -0.88 17.69
N THR A 246 11.75 -2.21 17.58
CA THR A 246 12.71 -3.06 18.30
C THR A 246 14.07 -3.03 17.57
N GLU A 247 15.14 -3.54 18.20
CA GLU A 247 16.44 -3.68 17.52
C GLU A 247 16.35 -4.53 16.25
N ALA A 248 15.52 -5.58 16.29
CA ALA A 248 15.18 -6.36 15.11
C ALA A 248 14.39 -5.54 14.08
N GLY A 249 13.43 -4.73 14.52
CA GLY A 249 12.71 -3.81 13.64
C GLY A 249 13.64 -2.88 12.85
N LYS A 250 14.78 -2.46 13.43
CA LYS A 250 15.79 -1.66 12.72
C LYS A 250 16.45 -2.42 11.57
N LEU A 251 16.74 -3.71 11.74
CA LEU A 251 17.32 -4.55 10.68
C LEU A 251 16.35 -4.75 9.51
N ARG A 252 15.02 -4.68 9.75
CA ARG A 252 14.02 -4.72 8.68
C ARG A 252 14.28 -3.63 7.63
N ARG A 253 14.88 -2.49 8.00
CA ARG A 253 15.12 -1.36 7.10
C ARG A 253 16.06 -1.75 5.96
N GLU A 254 16.91 -2.76 6.17
CA GLU A 254 17.79 -3.31 5.14
C GLU A 254 17.04 -4.10 4.06
N ILE A 255 15.80 -4.53 4.35
CA ILE A 255 15.02 -5.48 3.54
C ILE A 255 13.69 -4.89 3.06
N TYR A 256 12.93 -4.25 3.96
CA TYR A 256 11.55 -3.80 3.75
C TYR A 256 11.35 -2.30 3.89
N GLY A 257 12.44 -1.56 3.95
CA GLY A 257 12.46 -0.21 3.44
C GLY A 257 12.88 0.86 4.44
N PHE A 258 13.57 1.86 3.88
CA PHE A 258 14.08 3.00 4.60
C PHE A 258 13.00 4.09 4.82
N PRO A 259 13.28 5.07 5.69
CA PRO A 259 12.48 6.28 5.80
C PRO A 259 12.19 6.89 4.42
N GLY A 260 10.92 7.24 4.19
CA GLY A 260 10.40 7.79 2.94
C GLY A 260 10.26 6.79 1.79
N GLU A 261 10.30 5.49 2.05
CA GLU A 261 9.99 4.47 1.05
C GLU A 261 8.49 4.17 0.93
N PHE A 262 8.05 4.03 -0.31
CA PHE A 262 6.65 3.85 -0.66
C PHE A 262 6.48 2.99 -1.90
N ARG A 263 5.27 2.50 -2.16
CA ARG A 263 4.93 1.83 -3.43
C ARG A 263 3.73 2.51 -4.05
N LEU A 264 3.75 2.75 -5.36
CA LEU A 264 2.60 3.31 -6.08
C LEU A 264 1.50 2.27 -6.26
N LYS A 265 0.24 2.68 -6.08
CA LYS A 265 -0.94 1.84 -6.30
C LYS A 265 -2.02 2.62 -7.02
N GLN A 266 -2.95 1.92 -7.65
CA GLN A 266 -4.10 2.55 -8.33
C GLN A 266 -4.95 3.43 -7.40
N TYR A 267 -4.91 3.18 -6.09
CA TYR A 267 -5.62 3.98 -5.08
C TYR A 267 -4.81 5.17 -4.54
N GLY A 268 -3.49 5.22 -4.76
CA GLY A 268 -2.57 6.20 -4.16
C GLY A 268 -1.19 5.58 -3.93
N PHE A 269 -0.77 5.42 -2.68
CA PHE A 269 0.50 4.78 -2.34
C PHE A 269 0.43 3.94 -1.06
N GLU A 270 1.32 2.97 -0.95
CA GLU A 270 1.63 2.25 0.28
C GLU A 270 2.82 2.94 0.95
N TYR A 271 2.66 3.39 2.19
CA TYR A 271 3.73 3.91 3.03
C TYR A 271 4.36 2.75 3.80
N ARG A 272 5.65 2.49 3.55
CA ARG A 272 6.31 1.23 3.92
C ARG A 272 7.42 1.37 4.96
N SER A 273 7.66 2.59 5.43
CA SER A 273 8.71 2.85 6.43
C SER A 273 8.36 2.37 7.85
N LEU A 274 7.20 1.75 8.07
CA LEU A 274 6.70 1.37 9.40
C LEU A 274 7.26 0.02 9.86
N SER A 275 7.44 -0.12 11.17
CA SER A 275 7.75 -1.40 11.80
C SER A 275 6.48 -2.17 12.09
N ASN A 276 6.57 -3.49 12.08
CA ASN A 276 5.42 -4.33 12.34
C ASN A 276 4.94 -4.23 13.78
N ALA A 277 5.86 -3.96 14.72
CA ALA A 277 5.55 -3.67 16.11
C ALA A 277 4.45 -2.61 16.28
N ILE A 278 4.29 -1.69 15.32
CA ILE A 278 3.28 -0.64 15.38
C ILE A 278 1.85 -1.17 15.36
N PHE A 279 1.65 -2.36 14.80
CA PHE A 279 0.35 -3.01 14.66
C PHE A 279 -0.01 -3.90 15.85
N TRP A 280 0.91 -4.07 16.83
CA TRP A 280 0.60 -4.80 18.06
C TRP A 280 -0.39 -4.03 18.93
N GLU A 281 -1.20 -4.77 19.70
CA GLU A 281 -2.30 -4.20 20.48
C GLU A 281 -1.85 -3.11 21.45
N GLU A 282 -0.73 -3.35 22.14
CA GLU A 282 -0.09 -2.41 23.06
C GLU A 282 0.26 -1.06 22.40
N ASN A 283 0.46 -1.05 21.08
CA ASN A 283 0.83 0.11 20.28
C ASN A 283 -0.36 0.74 19.54
N SER A 284 -1.60 0.27 19.77
CA SER A 284 -2.81 0.79 19.12
C SER A 284 -3.00 2.31 19.24
N LYS A 285 -2.61 2.91 20.37
CA LYS A 285 -2.62 4.37 20.56
C LYS A 285 -1.59 5.08 19.67
N VAL A 286 -0.41 4.50 19.51
CA VAL A 286 0.65 5.01 18.63
C VAL A 286 0.22 4.89 17.17
N LEU A 287 -0.32 3.75 16.75
CA LEU A 287 -0.89 3.54 15.42
C LEU A 287 -1.99 4.54 15.11
N SER A 288 -2.95 4.73 16.02
CA SER A 288 -4.02 5.73 15.84
C SER A 288 -3.46 7.15 15.68
N LYS A 289 -2.40 7.50 16.40
CA LYS A 289 -1.74 8.80 16.30
C LYS A 289 -1.03 8.96 14.96
N ILE A 290 -0.33 7.94 14.48
CA ILE A 290 0.36 7.94 13.18
C ILE A 290 -0.63 8.08 12.04
N LEU A 291 -1.70 7.30 12.03
CA LEU A 291 -2.76 7.40 11.03
C LEU A 291 -3.39 8.80 11.01
N THR A 292 -3.58 9.42 12.19
CA THR A 292 -4.08 10.80 12.30
C THR A 292 -3.09 11.79 11.71
N ILE A 293 -1.80 11.70 12.05
CA ILE A 293 -0.74 12.54 11.52
C ILE A 293 -0.64 12.42 9.99
N ILE A 294 -0.70 11.20 9.46
CA ILE A 294 -0.69 10.96 8.01
C ILE A 294 -1.86 11.70 7.37
N MET A 295 -3.09 11.46 7.85
CA MET A 295 -4.27 12.11 7.28
C MET A 295 -4.20 13.64 7.37
N ASP A 296 -3.77 14.19 8.50
CA ASP A 296 -3.68 15.64 8.68
C ASP A 296 -2.55 16.26 7.86
N THR A 297 -1.46 15.52 7.64
CA THR A 297 -0.37 15.93 6.73
C THR A 297 -0.88 15.99 5.30
N VAL A 298 -1.62 14.98 4.83
CA VAL A 298 -2.18 14.98 3.47
C VAL A 298 -3.19 16.12 3.30
N LYS A 299 -4.09 16.34 4.28
CA LYS A 299 -5.03 17.48 4.27
C LYS A 299 -4.30 18.82 4.19
N THR A 300 -3.29 19.02 5.04
CA THR A 300 -2.52 20.26 5.08
C THR A 300 -1.80 20.49 3.75
N PHE A 301 -1.20 19.43 3.19
CA PHE A 301 -0.54 19.47 1.90
C PHE A 301 -1.52 19.91 0.78
N ALA A 302 -2.74 19.38 0.79
CA ALA A 302 -3.80 19.74 -0.15
C ALA A 302 -4.32 21.17 -0.07
N THR A 303 -4.09 21.85 1.05
CA THR A 303 -4.53 23.25 1.24
C THR A 303 -3.43 24.29 1.00
N GLN A 304 -2.17 23.85 0.84
CA GLN A 304 -1.01 24.73 0.67
C GLN A 304 -0.62 24.95 -0.80
N GLU A 305 -1.23 24.22 -1.72
CA GLU A 305 -1.09 24.35 -3.17
C GLU A 305 -2.31 25.05 -3.77
#